data_AF-A0A914MHI2-F1
#
_entry.id   AF-A0A914MHI2-F1
#
_cell.length_a   1.000
_cell.length_b   1.000
_cell.length_c   1.000
_cell.angle_alpha   90.00
_cell.angle_beta   90.00
_cell.angle_gamma   90.00
#
_symmetry.space_group_name_H-M   'P 1'
#
loop_
_entity.id
_entity.type
_entity.pdbx_description
1 polymer ?
#
loop_
_entity_poly.entity_id
_entity_poly.type
_entity_poly.pdbx_seq_one_letter_code
_entity_poly.pdbx_strand_id
1 'polypeptide(L)'
;MPSSVGARATVGSAFYRSIDAMPSMNASSTKKSIPVSELVLKTMATKRTALANAAKTTVQDHELKQLVYRKCLQALIYPISATTPHNFQMTNFQTPTWCYECEGLLWGIARQGLRCTECGVKVHDKCRELLSADCLQRAAEKSSKHGEGDRAQNLIAVIHERMKMQERNKPEIFQRIQEAFGYNENIQQETLRAVKGSILEGSSKWSAKIQLTGKFTNCKKL
;
A
#
# COMPACT_ATOMS: atom_id res chain seq x y z
N MET A 1 -13.96 25.62 -60.65
CA MET A 1 -14.03 26.92 -61.36
C MET A 1 -15.34 27.58 -60.96
N PRO A 2 -15.39 28.80 -60.40
CA PRO A 2 -14.35 29.66 -59.80
C PRO A 2 -14.33 29.53 -58.24
N SER A 3 -13.23 29.66 -57.49
CA SER A 3 -12.26 30.77 -57.26
C SER A 3 -12.72 31.67 -56.08
N SER A 4 -12.17 31.52 -54.86
CA SER A 4 -10.92 32.13 -54.31
C SER A 4 -11.13 33.58 -53.82
N VAL A 5 -10.64 34.14 -52.70
CA VAL A 5 -9.29 34.22 -52.06
C VAL A 5 -9.49 34.83 -50.64
N GLY A 6 -8.92 34.34 -49.52
CA GLY A 6 -7.63 34.72 -48.86
C GLY A 6 -7.76 35.97 -47.94
N ALA A 7 -7.18 36.14 -46.73
CA ALA A 7 -6.01 35.60 -46.01
C ALA A 7 -6.21 35.81 -44.46
N ARG A 8 -5.86 34.87 -43.56
CA ARG A 8 -4.57 34.65 -42.82
C ARG A 8 -4.10 35.86 -41.97
N ALA A 9 -4.07 35.78 -40.63
CA ALA A 9 -2.89 35.34 -39.85
C ALA A 9 -3.19 34.83 -38.42
N THR A 10 -2.25 34.00 -37.96
CA THR A 10 -2.12 33.10 -36.79
C THR A 10 -1.68 33.76 -35.48
N VAL A 11 -1.95 33.11 -34.32
CA VAL A 11 -0.97 32.56 -33.33
C VAL A 11 -1.61 32.36 -31.94
N GLY A 12 -1.30 31.23 -31.28
CA GLY A 12 -1.34 31.08 -29.80
C GLY A 12 -2.31 30.00 -29.30
N SER A 13 -1.89 28.74 -29.14
CA SER A 13 -1.28 28.21 -27.90
C SER A 13 -1.99 28.65 -26.62
N ALA A 14 -2.72 27.73 -25.98
CA ALA A 14 -2.73 27.55 -24.52
C ALA A 14 -3.80 26.52 -24.12
N PHE A 15 -3.47 25.24 -24.22
CA PHE A 15 -4.25 24.13 -23.66
C PHE A 15 -4.01 23.97 -22.14
N TYR A 16 -3.66 25.04 -21.41
CA TYR A 16 -3.44 25.03 -19.97
C TYR A 16 -3.87 26.34 -19.32
N ARG A 17 -4.91 26.26 -18.49
CA ARG A 17 -5.32 27.08 -17.32
C ARG A 17 -6.82 26.81 -17.14
N SER A 18 -7.37 26.51 -15.97
CA SER A 18 -6.84 26.38 -14.63
C SER A 18 -7.92 25.66 -13.83
N ILE A 19 -7.47 24.84 -12.89
CA ILE A 19 -8.25 24.27 -11.80
C ILE A 19 -8.78 25.43 -10.96
N ASP A 20 -10.10 25.56 -10.81
CA ASP A 20 -10.76 26.25 -9.69
C ASP A 20 -12.24 25.83 -9.63
N ALA A 21 -12.49 24.60 -9.19
CA ALA A 21 -13.82 24.18 -8.75
C ALA A 21 -14.02 24.65 -7.30
N MET A 22 -14.63 25.83 -7.12
CA MET A 22 -15.17 26.25 -5.82
C MET A 22 -16.46 25.47 -5.49
N PRO A 23 -16.74 25.15 -4.21
CA PRO A 23 -17.96 24.47 -3.82
C PRO A 23 -19.16 25.41 -3.97
N SER A 24 -20.23 24.91 -4.60
CA SER A 24 -21.52 25.59 -4.73
C SER A 24 -22.06 25.99 -3.34
N MET A 25 -22.15 27.29 -3.08
CA MET A 25 -22.96 27.83 -2.00
C MET A 25 -24.35 28.16 -2.54
N ASN A 26 -25.25 27.19 -2.44
CA ASN A 26 -26.66 27.49 -2.24
C ASN A 26 -26.77 28.17 -0.86
N ALA A 27 -26.95 29.48 -0.86
CA ALA A 27 -27.45 30.22 0.30
C ALA A 27 -28.43 31.28 -0.20
N SER A 28 -29.70 30.91 -0.30
CA SER A 28 -30.80 31.88 -0.34
C SER A 28 -30.79 32.64 0.99
N SER A 29 -30.15 33.82 1.04
CA SER A 29 -30.17 34.70 2.21
C SER A 29 -31.13 35.87 1.96
N THR A 30 -32.32 35.72 2.53
CA THR A 30 -33.20 36.83 2.89
C THR A 30 -32.43 37.72 3.86
N LYS A 31 -32.02 38.92 3.43
CA LYS A 31 -31.22 39.85 4.24
C LYS A 31 -32.00 40.30 5.48
N LYS A 32 -31.54 39.94 6.68
CA LYS A 32 -31.85 40.63 7.94
C LYS A 32 -30.56 41.20 8.52
N SER A 33 -30.58 42.44 8.96
CA SER A 33 -29.44 43.14 9.56
C SER A 33 -29.02 42.46 10.87
N ILE A 34 -27.74 42.14 10.99
CA ILE A 34 -27.15 41.49 12.17
C ILE A 34 -26.44 42.57 12.99
N PRO A 35 -26.67 42.68 14.32
CA PRO A 35 -26.01 43.68 15.17
C PRO A 35 -24.51 43.41 15.33
N VAL A 36 -23.72 44.48 15.45
CA VAL A 36 -22.23 44.47 15.42
C VAL A 36 -21.61 43.54 16.47
N SER A 37 -22.22 43.38 17.64
CA SER A 37 -21.74 42.49 18.70
C SER A 37 -21.77 41.00 18.29
N GLU A 38 -22.81 40.56 17.58
CA GLU A 38 -22.95 39.18 17.10
C GLU A 38 -21.94 38.88 15.97
N LEU A 39 -21.62 39.89 15.16
CA LEU A 39 -20.60 39.79 14.13
C LEU A 39 -19.20 39.60 14.72
N VAL A 40 -18.88 40.29 15.82
CA VAL A 40 -17.60 40.12 16.52
C VAL A 40 -17.48 38.74 17.15
N LEU A 41 -18.53 38.24 17.82
CA LEU A 41 -18.57 36.89 18.38
C LEU A 41 -18.45 35.80 17.31
N LYS A 42 -19.17 35.94 16.18
CA LYS A 42 -19.03 35.04 15.03
C LYS A 42 -17.62 35.10 14.45
N THR A 43 -17.06 36.28 14.24
CA THR A 43 -15.70 36.44 13.70
C THR A 43 -14.63 35.82 14.61
N MET A 44 -14.76 35.99 15.93
CA MET A 44 -13.88 35.35 16.93
C MET A 44 -14.02 33.81 16.91
N ALA A 45 -15.25 33.28 16.81
CA ALA A 45 -15.50 31.84 16.70
C ALA A 45 -14.96 31.25 15.39
N THR A 46 -15.12 31.95 14.27
CA THR A 46 -14.57 31.57 12.96
C THR A 46 -13.04 31.61 12.95
N LYS A 47 -12.42 32.61 13.63
CA LYS A 47 -10.96 32.64 13.81
C LYS A 47 -10.45 31.45 14.62
N ARG A 48 -11.16 31.04 15.68
CA ARG A 48 -10.81 29.88 16.50
C ARG A 48 -10.95 28.55 15.73
N THR A 49 -11.99 28.42 14.90
CA THR A 49 -12.16 27.23 14.03
C THR A 49 -11.18 27.20 12.87
N ALA A 50 -10.83 28.35 12.28
CA ALA A 50 -9.81 28.45 11.23
C ALA A 50 -8.41 28.08 11.77
N LEU A 51 -8.05 28.55 12.96
CA LEU A 51 -6.79 28.16 13.62
C LEU A 51 -6.77 26.68 14.00
N ALA A 52 -7.89 26.13 14.46
CA ALA A 52 -8.01 24.70 14.78
C ALA A 52 -7.88 23.81 13.53
N ASN A 53 -8.43 24.23 12.40
CA ASN A 53 -8.28 23.51 11.13
C ASN A 53 -6.87 23.63 10.55
N ALA A 54 -6.24 24.81 10.64
CA ALA A 54 -4.85 24.99 10.21
C ALA A 54 -3.85 24.20 11.07
N ALA A 55 -4.09 24.12 12.39
CA ALA A 55 -3.32 23.26 13.29
C ALA A 55 -3.57 21.76 13.02
N LYS A 56 -4.77 21.38 12.56
CA LYS A 56 -5.11 20.00 12.19
C LYS A 56 -4.45 19.58 10.87
N THR A 57 -4.30 20.49 9.90
CA THR A 57 -3.63 20.19 8.62
C THR A 57 -2.12 20.05 8.77
N THR A 58 -1.44 20.84 9.61
CA THR A 58 0.02 20.73 9.82
C THR A 58 0.41 19.51 10.66
N VAL A 59 -0.41 19.12 11.65
CA VAL A 59 -0.21 17.87 12.41
C VAL A 59 -0.48 16.65 11.52
N GLN A 60 -1.53 16.68 10.69
CA GLN A 60 -1.80 15.61 9.72
C GLN A 60 -0.67 15.44 8.70
N ASP A 61 -0.06 16.54 8.23
CA ASP A 61 1.01 16.48 7.24
C ASP A 61 2.30 15.86 7.83
N HIS A 62 2.63 16.19 9.09
CA HIS A 62 3.79 15.61 9.78
C HIS A 62 3.62 14.11 10.06
N GLU A 63 2.46 13.69 10.59
CA GLU A 63 2.17 12.27 10.85
C GLU A 63 2.12 11.45 9.55
N LEU A 64 1.52 12.02 8.49
CA LEU A 64 1.49 11.40 7.18
C LEU A 64 2.89 11.27 6.59
N LYS A 65 3.71 12.31 6.69
CA LYS A 65 5.12 12.29 6.24
C LYS A 65 5.91 11.19 6.94
N GLN A 66 5.77 11.07 8.27
CA GLN A 66 6.42 10.02 9.04
C GLN A 66 5.92 8.62 8.65
N LEU A 67 4.62 8.47 8.41
CA LEU A 67 4.02 7.21 7.95
C LEU A 67 4.54 6.79 6.57
N VAL A 68 4.54 7.72 5.60
CA VAL A 68 5.03 7.47 4.24
C VAL A 68 6.51 7.09 4.28
N TYR A 69 7.32 7.81 5.07
CA TYR A 69 8.73 7.48 5.27
C TYR A 69 8.93 6.07 5.83
N ARG A 70 8.21 5.71 6.90
CA ARG A 70 8.25 4.36 7.49
C ARG A 70 7.85 3.28 6.48
N LYS A 71 6.81 3.52 5.67
CA LYS A 71 6.33 2.57 4.66
C LYS A 71 7.28 2.44 3.47
N CYS A 72 7.92 3.53 3.07
CA CYS A 72 8.95 3.53 2.05
C CYS A 72 10.14 2.66 2.48
N LEU A 73 10.65 2.87 3.70
CA LEU A 73 11.72 2.05 4.27
C LEU A 73 11.32 0.57 4.38
N GLN A 74 10.08 0.28 4.79
CA GLN A 74 9.56 -1.09 4.85
C GLN A 74 9.54 -1.78 3.49
N ALA A 75 9.15 -1.06 2.43
CA ALA A 75 9.12 -1.61 1.07
C ALA A 75 10.52 -1.86 0.49
N LEU A 76 11.52 -1.07 0.90
CA LEU A 76 12.86 -1.11 0.31
C LEU A 76 13.82 -2.06 1.02
N ILE A 77 13.68 -2.19 2.34
CA ILE A 77 14.49 -3.10 3.15
C ILE A 77 14.19 -4.57 2.81
N TYR A 78 12.95 -4.85 2.39
CA TYR A 78 12.49 -6.18 2.04
C TYR A 78 11.61 -6.13 0.78
N PRO A 79 12.22 -5.94 -0.42
CA PRO A 79 11.48 -5.76 -1.65
C PRO A 79 10.90 -7.07 -2.18
N ILE A 80 9.71 -7.00 -2.78
CA ILE A 80 8.98 -8.14 -3.35
C ILE A 80 9.80 -8.81 -4.49
N SER A 81 10.59 -8.03 -5.23
CA SER A 81 11.43 -8.52 -6.33
C SER A 81 12.61 -9.38 -5.88
N ALA A 82 12.97 -9.35 -4.60
CA ALA A 82 14.05 -10.16 -4.03
C ALA A 82 13.52 -11.33 -3.19
N THR A 83 12.33 -11.84 -3.51
CA THR A 83 11.72 -12.97 -2.80
C THR A 83 12.45 -14.28 -3.09
N THR A 84 12.41 -15.20 -2.12
CA THR A 84 13.01 -16.52 -2.29
C THR A 84 12.16 -17.35 -3.26
N PRO A 85 12.75 -17.97 -4.29
CA PRO A 85 12.00 -18.82 -5.20
C PRO A 85 11.40 -20.01 -4.43
N HIS A 86 10.15 -20.36 -4.76
CA HIS A 86 9.48 -21.51 -4.17
C HIS A 86 10.03 -22.81 -4.73
N ASN A 87 10.27 -23.79 -3.85
CA ASN A 87 10.66 -25.14 -4.24
C ASN A 87 9.41 -26.01 -4.50
N PHE A 88 8.87 -25.92 -5.70
CA PHE A 88 7.65 -26.64 -6.09
C PHE A 88 7.92 -28.09 -6.45
N GLN A 89 7.10 -28.98 -5.91
CA GLN A 89 7.06 -30.40 -6.25
C GLN A 89 5.66 -30.80 -6.72
N MET A 90 5.63 -31.66 -7.74
CA MET A 90 4.37 -32.19 -8.25
C MET A 90 3.71 -33.07 -7.19
N THR A 91 2.46 -32.77 -6.86
CA THR A 91 1.76 -33.39 -5.73
C THR A 91 0.38 -33.91 -6.14
N ASN A 92 0.03 -35.09 -5.64
CA ASN A 92 -1.33 -35.63 -5.72
C ASN A 92 -2.10 -35.17 -4.49
N PHE A 93 -3.23 -34.48 -4.66
CA PHE A 93 -4.09 -34.08 -3.55
C PHE A 93 -5.21 -35.10 -3.38
N GLN A 94 -5.32 -35.66 -2.18
CA GLN A 94 -6.36 -36.63 -1.82
C GLN A 94 -7.72 -35.96 -1.51
N THR A 95 -7.73 -34.64 -1.35
CA THR A 95 -8.91 -33.85 -1.02
C THR A 95 -9.07 -32.68 -1.99
N PRO A 96 -10.31 -32.22 -2.27
CA PRO A 96 -10.55 -31.03 -3.06
C PRO A 96 -9.70 -29.87 -2.56
N THR A 97 -8.84 -29.36 -3.44
CA THR A 97 -7.85 -28.34 -3.09
C THR A 97 -7.91 -27.25 -4.14
N TRP A 98 -7.81 -25.99 -3.72
CA TRP A 98 -7.85 -24.83 -4.61
C TRP A 98 -6.48 -24.24 -4.82
N CYS A 99 -6.23 -23.74 -6.02
CA CYS A 99 -5.03 -22.99 -6.35
C CYS A 99 -5.04 -21.64 -5.63
N TYR A 100 -3.91 -21.27 -5.04
CA TYR A 100 -3.77 -19.99 -4.35
C TYR A 100 -3.86 -18.77 -5.27
N GLU A 101 -3.49 -18.91 -6.54
CA GLU A 101 -3.41 -17.80 -7.49
C GLU A 101 -4.74 -17.52 -8.20
N CYS A 102 -5.34 -18.55 -8.82
CA CYS A 102 -6.57 -18.39 -9.59
C CYS A 102 -7.85 -18.78 -8.84
N GLU A 103 -7.71 -19.25 -7.60
CA GLU A 103 -8.81 -19.80 -6.78
C GLU A 103 -9.56 -20.99 -7.42
N GLY A 104 -9.07 -21.48 -8.56
CA GLY A 104 -9.64 -22.63 -9.27
C GLY A 104 -9.29 -23.95 -8.61
N LEU A 105 -10.16 -24.95 -8.78
CA LEU A 105 -9.95 -26.30 -8.25
C LEU A 105 -8.73 -26.98 -8.90
N LEU A 106 -7.88 -27.61 -8.09
CA LEU A 106 -6.83 -28.54 -8.51
C LEU A 106 -7.49 -29.91 -8.68
N TRP A 107 -7.97 -30.20 -9.89
CA TRP A 107 -8.76 -31.40 -10.21
C TRP A 107 -8.00 -32.36 -11.12
N GLY A 108 -8.45 -33.63 -11.16
CA GLY A 108 -7.82 -34.72 -11.91
C GLY A 108 -7.57 -35.96 -11.04
N ILE A 109 -7.14 -37.07 -11.64
CA ILE A 109 -6.90 -38.34 -10.91
C ILE A 109 -5.51 -38.34 -10.26
N ALA A 110 -4.51 -37.74 -10.93
CA ALA A 110 -3.15 -37.62 -10.46
C ALA A 110 -2.52 -36.32 -11.00
N ARG A 111 -1.41 -35.88 -10.39
CA ARG A 111 -0.59 -34.74 -10.84
C ARG A 111 -1.40 -33.45 -11.04
N GLN A 112 -2.33 -33.21 -10.13
CA GLN A 112 -3.31 -32.12 -10.22
C GLN A 112 -2.66 -30.74 -10.07
N GLY A 113 -1.48 -30.65 -9.44
CA GLY A 113 -0.75 -29.40 -9.30
C GLY A 113 0.56 -29.53 -8.56
N LEU A 114 1.05 -28.37 -8.10
CA LEU A 114 2.31 -28.19 -7.43
C LEU A 114 2.10 -27.80 -5.97
N ARG A 115 3.02 -28.24 -5.11
CA ARG A 115 3.11 -27.81 -3.71
C ARG A 115 4.54 -27.37 -3.40
N CYS A 116 4.70 -26.23 -2.76
CA CYS A 116 6.01 -25.81 -2.25
C CYS A 116 6.38 -26.61 -1.00
N THR A 117 7.59 -27.18 -0.94
CA THR A 117 8.08 -27.95 0.22
C THR A 117 8.26 -27.09 1.46
N GLU A 118 8.67 -25.83 1.28
CA GLU A 118 9.00 -24.92 2.38
C GLU A 118 7.75 -24.30 2.99
N CYS A 119 6.97 -23.56 2.18
CA CYS A 119 5.83 -22.80 2.67
C CYS A 119 4.48 -23.53 2.53
N GLY A 120 4.44 -24.65 1.80
CA GLY A 120 3.23 -25.45 1.61
C GLY A 120 2.17 -24.84 0.67
N VAL A 121 2.44 -23.71 0.01
CA VAL A 121 1.51 -23.11 -0.96
C VAL A 121 1.26 -24.08 -2.11
N LYS A 122 0.01 -24.08 -2.61
CA LYS A 122 -0.45 -25.01 -3.64
C LYS A 122 -0.96 -24.23 -4.84
N VAL A 123 -0.52 -24.61 -6.03
CA VAL A 123 -0.84 -23.91 -7.28
C VAL A 123 -0.97 -24.88 -8.44
N HIS A 124 -1.66 -24.47 -9.51
CA HIS A 124 -1.55 -25.15 -10.81
C HIS A 124 -0.14 -24.95 -11.37
N ASP A 125 0.27 -25.84 -12.27
CA ASP A 125 1.56 -25.73 -12.98
C ASP A 125 1.68 -24.38 -13.73
N LYS A 126 0.64 -24.00 -14.48
CA LYS A 126 0.54 -22.71 -15.16
C LYS A 126 0.55 -21.48 -14.24
N CYS A 127 0.15 -21.64 -12.97
CA CYS A 127 0.06 -20.53 -12.01
C CYS A 127 1.36 -20.33 -11.23
N ARG A 128 2.36 -21.19 -11.42
CA ARG A 128 3.64 -21.15 -10.72
C ARG A 128 4.34 -19.79 -10.85
N GLU A 129 4.37 -19.23 -12.06
CA GLU A 129 5.14 -18.02 -12.38
C GLU A 129 4.40 -16.73 -12.04
N LEU A 130 3.09 -16.79 -11.82
CA LEU A 130 2.27 -15.62 -11.45
C LEU A 130 2.21 -15.38 -9.94
N LEU A 131 2.68 -16.35 -9.14
CA LEU A 131 2.54 -16.34 -7.70
C LEU A 131 3.29 -15.16 -7.05
N SER A 132 2.54 -14.21 -6.48
CA SER A 132 3.08 -13.02 -5.80
C SER A 132 3.27 -13.20 -4.28
N ALA A 133 3.42 -14.44 -3.81
CA ALA A 133 3.48 -14.76 -2.38
C ALA A 133 4.92 -15.01 -1.92
N ASP A 134 5.33 -14.39 -0.80
CA ASP A 134 6.67 -14.63 -0.24
C ASP A 134 6.77 -16.01 0.43
N CYS A 135 7.72 -16.82 -0.05
CA CYS A 135 8.00 -18.14 0.50
C CYS A 135 8.53 -18.11 1.93
N LEU A 136 9.48 -17.22 2.26
CA LEU A 136 10.13 -17.21 3.58
C LEU A 136 9.15 -16.80 4.67
N GLN A 137 8.41 -15.72 4.45
CA GLN A 137 7.42 -15.23 5.39
C GLN A 137 6.36 -16.30 5.69
N ARG A 138 5.83 -16.93 4.63
CA ARG A 138 4.83 -18.01 4.78
C ARG A 138 5.39 -19.24 5.47
N ALA A 139 6.64 -19.61 5.19
CA ALA A 139 7.29 -20.74 5.87
C ALA A 139 7.49 -20.44 7.36
N ALA A 140 7.87 -19.21 7.73
CA ALA A 140 8.02 -18.78 9.12
C ALA A 140 6.66 -18.78 9.85
N GLU A 141 5.62 -18.23 9.23
CA GLU A 141 4.25 -18.23 9.77
C GLU A 141 3.66 -19.64 9.90
N LYS A 142 3.98 -20.54 8.97
CA LYS A 142 3.60 -21.95 9.07
C LYS A 142 4.31 -22.62 10.26
N SER A 143 5.62 -22.45 10.36
CA SER A 143 6.44 -23.08 11.41
C SER A 143 6.04 -22.59 12.80
N SER A 144 5.71 -21.30 12.95
CA SER A 144 5.24 -20.74 14.22
C SER A 144 3.88 -21.30 14.66
N LYS A 145 2.95 -21.54 13.72
CA LYS A 145 1.63 -22.13 14.01
C LYS A 145 1.68 -23.62 14.34
N HIS A 146 2.64 -24.36 13.77
CA HIS A 146 2.80 -25.80 13.99
C HIS A 146 3.68 -26.15 15.20
N GLY A 147 4.21 -25.14 15.92
CA GLY A 147 5.05 -25.36 17.11
C GLY A 147 6.48 -25.79 16.80
N GLU A 148 6.94 -25.62 15.55
CA GLU A 148 8.33 -25.90 15.13
C GLU A 148 9.23 -24.68 15.46
N GLY A 149 9.43 -24.41 16.74
CA GLY A 149 10.12 -23.21 17.24
C GLY A 149 11.49 -22.97 16.61
N ASP A 150 12.34 -24.00 16.57
CA ASP A 150 13.70 -23.91 16.02
C ASP A 150 13.69 -23.59 14.52
N ARG A 151 12.77 -24.21 13.77
CA ARG A 151 12.61 -23.94 12.33
C ARG A 151 12.13 -22.50 12.11
N ALA A 152 11.16 -22.04 12.92
CA ALA A 152 10.68 -20.67 12.86
C ALA A 152 11.81 -19.66 13.14
N GLN A 153 12.62 -19.87 14.18
CA GLN A 153 13.76 -19.01 14.52
C GLN A 153 14.81 -18.97 13.39
N ASN A 154 15.14 -20.11 12.79
CA ASN A 154 16.06 -20.18 11.66
C ASN A 154 15.54 -19.38 10.45
N LEU A 155 14.26 -19.49 10.12
CA LEU A 155 13.65 -18.73 9.01
C LEU A 155 13.65 -17.22 9.29
N ILE A 156 13.33 -16.82 10.52
CA ILE A 156 13.38 -15.42 10.97
C ILE A 156 14.82 -14.87 10.87
N ALA A 157 15.83 -15.67 11.23
CA ALA A 157 17.23 -15.28 11.10
C ALA A 157 17.64 -15.04 9.64
N VAL A 158 17.18 -15.89 8.71
CA VAL A 158 17.42 -15.72 7.27
C VAL A 158 16.77 -14.42 6.75
N ILE A 159 15.53 -14.13 7.17
CA ILE A 159 14.82 -12.89 6.82
C ILE A 159 15.60 -11.67 7.35
N HIS A 160 16.05 -11.72 8.59
CA HIS A 160 16.85 -10.65 9.20
C HIS A 160 18.18 -10.43 8.45
N GLU A 161 18.91 -11.50 8.11
CA GLU A 161 20.18 -11.37 7.38
C GLU A 161 19.96 -10.81 5.97
N ARG A 162 18.85 -11.16 5.29
CA ARG A 162 18.49 -10.55 4.01
C ARG A 162 18.31 -9.02 4.11
N MET A 163 17.65 -8.54 5.16
CA MET A 163 17.51 -7.10 5.41
C MET A 163 18.87 -6.43 5.66
N LYS A 164 19.74 -7.09 6.44
CA LYS A 164 21.08 -6.60 6.74
C LYS A 164 21.95 -6.54 5.47
N MET A 165 21.84 -7.54 4.60
CA MET A 165 22.48 -7.54 3.28
C MET A 165 21.98 -6.40 2.40
N GLN A 166 20.68 -6.12 2.42
CA GLN A 166 20.10 -5.02 1.64
C GLN A 166 20.64 -3.65 2.04
N GLU A 167 20.80 -3.39 3.35
CA GLU A 167 21.40 -2.15 3.85
C GLU A 167 22.86 -1.99 3.44
N ARG A 168 23.64 -3.07 3.51
CA ARG A 168 25.07 -3.04 3.15
C ARG A 168 25.30 -2.91 1.65
N ASN A 169 24.52 -3.60 0.84
CA ASN A 169 24.74 -3.66 -0.59
C ASN A 169 24.23 -2.42 -1.33
N LYS A 170 23.23 -1.72 -0.77
CA LYS A 170 22.59 -0.56 -1.42
C LYS A 170 22.36 0.60 -0.44
N PRO A 171 23.42 1.13 0.22
CA PRO A 171 23.30 2.22 1.19
C PRO A 171 22.77 3.50 0.54
N GLU A 172 23.08 3.73 -0.74
CA GLU A 172 22.68 4.91 -1.50
C GLU A 172 21.16 5.11 -1.53
N ILE A 173 20.38 4.03 -1.56
CA ILE A 173 18.91 4.11 -1.57
C ILE A 173 18.41 4.71 -0.26
N PHE A 174 18.97 4.26 0.86
CA PHE A 174 18.58 4.74 2.19
C PHE A 174 19.00 6.20 2.38
N GLN A 175 20.19 6.58 1.92
CA GLN A 175 20.65 7.97 1.97
C GLN A 175 19.75 8.91 1.16
N ARG A 176 19.37 8.55 -0.07
CA ARG A 176 18.49 9.41 -0.88
C ARG A 176 17.13 9.65 -0.25
N ILE A 177 16.59 8.66 0.45
CA ILE A 177 15.29 8.80 1.12
C ILE A 177 15.44 9.66 2.37
N GLN A 178 16.56 9.52 3.08
CA GLN A 178 16.89 10.41 4.17
C GLN A 178 16.89 11.88 3.73
N GLU A 179 17.60 12.18 2.64
CA GLU A 179 17.71 13.51 2.06
C GLU A 179 16.36 14.03 1.55
N ALA A 180 15.59 13.19 0.84
CA ALA A 180 14.28 13.56 0.30
C ALA A 180 13.26 13.94 1.40
N PHE A 181 13.32 13.27 2.55
CA PHE A 181 12.43 13.55 3.67
C PHE A 181 13.03 14.51 4.70
N GLY A 182 14.33 14.82 4.64
CA GLY A 182 15.03 15.72 5.56
C GLY A 182 15.16 15.18 6.99
N TYR A 183 15.30 13.85 7.16
CA TYR A 183 15.46 13.21 8.47
C TYR A 183 16.93 13.02 8.85
N ASN A 184 17.21 13.00 10.16
CA ASN A 184 18.55 12.72 10.69
C ASN A 184 18.87 11.21 10.64
N GLU A 185 20.16 10.86 10.61
CA GLU A 185 20.61 9.46 10.59
C GLU A 185 20.11 8.66 11.80
N ASN A 186 20.05 9.28 12.99
CA ASN A 186 19.54 8.64 14.20
C ASN A 186 18.06 8.24 14.06
N ILE A 187 17.23 9.13 13.52
CA ILE A 187 15.81 8.87 13.27
C ILE A 187 15.64 7.76 12.23
N GLN A 188 16.50 7.75 11.21
CA GLN A 188 16.53 6.68 10.21
C GLN A 188 16.87 5.33 10.85
N GLN A 189 17.90 5.25 11.69
CA GLN A 189 18.29 4.01 12.37
C GLN A 189 17.18 3.48 13.29
N GLU A 190 16.54 4.35 14.06
CA GLU A 190 15.40 3.97 14.91
C GLU A 190 14.21 3.47 14.08
N THR A 191 13.88 4.18 13.01
CA THR A 191 12.79 3.79 12.10
C THR A 191 13.10 2.46 11.41
N LEU A 192 14.34 2.24 10.96
CA LEU A 192 14.78 0.97 10.38
C LEU A 192 14.70 -0.18 11.37
N ARG A 193 15.12 0.02 12.63
CA ARG A 193 14.97 -1.00 13.68
C ARG A 193 13.49 -1.35 13.89
N ALA A 194 12.61 -0.36 13.99
CA ALA A 194 11.18 -0.56 14.14
C ALA A 194 10.54 -1.26 12.92
N VAL A 195 10.97 -0.90 11.71
CA VAL A 195 10.51 -1.52 10.46
C VAL A 195 10.97 -2.98 10.38
N LYS A 196 12.23 -3.29 10.65
CA LYS A 196 12.75 -4.67 10.69
C LYS A 196 11.97 -5.52 11.68
N GLY A 197 11.75 -5.02 12.90
CA GLY A 197 10.93 -5.70 13.90
C GLY A 197 9.52 -6.00 13.39
N SER A 198 8.89 -5.01 12.73
CA SER A 198 7.55 -5.17 12.14
C SER A 198 7.49 -6.21 11.01
N ILE A 199 8.56 -6.40 10.24
CA ILE A 199 8.57 -7.41 9.17
C ILE A 199 8.78 -8.82 9.76
N LEU A 200 9.66 -8.95 10.76
CA LEU A 200 9.91 -10.24 11.42
C LEU A 200 8.70 -10.75 12.21
N GLU A 201 7.90 -9.84 12.76
CA GLU A 201 6.63 -10.17 13.42
C GLU A 201 5.57 -10.72 12.46
N GLY A 202 5.69 -10.37 11.17
CA GLY A 202 4.80 -10.80 10.11
C GLY A 202 3.34 -10.40 10.33
N SER A 203 2.41 -11.24 9.87
CA SER A 203 0.98 -10.96 10.03
C SER A 203 0.43 -11.33 11.41
N SER A 204 1.25 -11.81 12.34
CA SER A 204 0.80 -12.42 13.61
C SER A 204 0.06 -11.44 14.52
N LYS A 205 0.38 -10.14 14.44
CA LYS A 205 -0.29 -9.07 15.20
C LYS A 205 -1.17 -8.17 14.35
N TRP A 206 -1.37 -8.51 13.08
CA TRP A 206 -2.17 -7.69 12.17
C TRP A 206 -3.65 -8.10 12.21
N SER A 207 -4.52 -7.14 12.51
CA SER A 207 -5.96 -7.27 12.31
C SER A 207 -6.52 -5.95 11.79
N ALA A 208 -7.47 -6.01 10.86
CA ALA A 208 -8.10 -4.83 10.29
C ALA A 208 -9.56 -5.13 9.98
N LYS A 209 -10.44 -4.17 10.30
CA LYS A 209 -11.85 -4.22 9.91
C LYS A 209 -12.02 -3.50 8.58
N ILE A 210 -12.29 -4.26 7.53
CA ILE A 210 -12.51 -3.72 6.18
C ILE A 210 -14.01 -3.52 5.98
N GLN A 211 -14.42 -2.32 5.56
CA GLN A 211 -15.79 -2.03 5.14
C GLN A 211 -15.82 -1.89 3.62
N LEU A 212 -16.49 -2.84 2.95
CA LEU A 212 -16.66 -2.83 1.49
C LEU A 212 -18.06 -2.32 1.15
N THR A 213 -18.14 -1.26 0.36
CA THR A 213 -19.41 -0.73 -0.16
C THR A 213 -19.50 -1.03 -1.65
N GLY A 214 -20.33 -2.01 -2.01
CA GLY A 214 -20.61 -2.38 -3.41
C GLY A 214 -22.09 -2.23 -3.73
N LYS A 215 -22.42 -1.76 -4.94
CA LYS A 215 -23.78 -1.86 -5.49
C LYS A 215 -23.90 -3.22 -6.19
N PHE A 216 -24.49 -4.21 -5.53
CA PHE A 216 -24.79 -5.49 -6.16
C PHE A 216 -25.99 -5.31 -7.11
N THR A 217 -25.74 -5.16 -8.41
CA THR A 217 -26.78 -5.27 -9.43
C THR A 217 -27.11 -6.75 -9.66
N ASN A 218 -28.32 -7.15 -9.27
CA ASN A 218 -28.97 -8.46 -9.49
C ASN A 218 -28.11 -9.55 -10.14
N CYS A 219 -27.61 -10.48 -9.30
CA CYS A 219 -27.19 -11.78 -9.76
C CYS A 219 -28.46 -12.58 -10.10
N LYS A 220 -28.79 -12.72 -11.39
CA LYS A 220 -29.81 -13.69 -11.82
C LYS A 220 -29.29 -15.08 -11.46
N LYS A 221 -29.90 -15.74 -10.49
CA LYS A 221 -29.77 -17.19 -10.29
C LYS A 221 -30.20 -17.85 -11.59
N LEU A 222 -29.26 -18.50 -12.26
CA LEU A 222 -29.54 -19.55 -13.24
C LEU A 222 -29.86 -20.84 -12.47
#